data_AF-A0A0P9MYT3-F1
#
_entry.id   AF-A0A0P9MYT3-F1
#
_cell.length_a   1.000
_cell.length_b   1.000
_cell.length_c   1.000
_cell.angle_alpha   90.00
_cell.angle_beta   90.00
_cell.angle_gamma   90.00
#
_symmetry.space_group_name_H-M   'P 1'
#
loop_
_entity.id
_entity.type
_entity.pdbx_description
1 polymer ?
#
loop_
_entity_poly.entity_id
_entity_poly.type
_entity_poly.pdbx_seq_one_letter_code
_entity_poly.pdbx_strand_id
1 'polypeptide(L)'
;SSTVQDDRRTQFLHIDEQPIGQQTIGEPAETLLLLTDANQSVIGEFQQDTLRTAVYSAYGERHSDDALLSVAGFNGEVCEKDTGWYLLGNGYRAYNPGMMRFHSPDSLSPFGAGGVNPYTYCLGNPIAWRDPTGHDASSQSGRLRRPDENAIPAEMRGDLGLWTWVSLAAGVVFTLLSYYATVTTFGIATPVTGPIAFLGKL
;
A
#
# COMPACT_ATOMS: atom_id res chain seq x y z
N SER A 1 -5.68 8.23 -23.03
CA SER A 1 -5.06 9.37 -22.32
C SER A 1 -3.86 9.88 -23.11
N SER A 2 -3.27 11.03 -22.76
CA SER A 2 -2.00 11.48 -23.37
C SER A 2 -1.10 12.18 -22.36
N THR A 3 0.20 11.95 -22.46
CA THR A 3 1.23 12.58 -21.63
C THR A 3 2.16 13.39 -22.53
N VAL A 4 2.72 14.48 -22.00
CA VAL A 4 3.73 15.29 -22.70
C VAL A 4 5.02 15.24 -21.88
N GLN A 5 6.10 14.83 -22.51
CA GLN A 5 7.45 14.77 -21.92
C GLN A 5 8.43 15.31 -22.96
N ASP A 6 9.25 16.30 -22.59
CA ASP A 6 10.29 16.89 -23.46
C ASP A 6 9.78 17.30 -24.85
N ASP A 7 8.61 17.95 -24.90
CA ASP A 7 7.90 18.38 -26.12
C ASP A 7 7.41 17.24 -27.04
N ARG A 8 7.62 15.98 -26.64
CA ARG A 8 7.02 14.80 -27.28
C ARG A 8 5.69 14.48 -26.62
N ARG A 9 4.65 14.40 -27.44
CA ARG A 9 3.31 13.99 -26.99
C ARG A 9 3.09 12.52 -27.25
N THR A 10 2.91 11.77 -26.17
CA THR A 10 2.65 10.33 -26.18
C THR A 10 1.17 10.08 -25.94
N GLN A 11 0.53 9.33 -26.83
CA GLN A 11 -0.85 8.88 -26.69
C GLN A 11 -0.87 7.43 -26.25
N PHE A 12 -1.84 7.09 -25.40
CA PHE A 12 -2.02 5.74 -24.92
C PHE A 12 -3.40 5.21 -25.29
N LEU A 13 -3.41 3.99 -25.82
CA LEU A 13 -4.62 3.21 -26.07
C LEU A 13 -4.89 2.32 -24.86
N HIS A 14 -6.12 2.36 -24.36
CA HIS A 14 -6.54 1.60 -23.18
C HIS A 14 -7.79 0.78 -23.49
N ILE A 15 -7.91 -0.34 -22.80
CA ILE A 15 -9.18 -1.05 -22.58
C ILE A 15 -9.46 -0.94 -21.08
N ASP A 16 -10.54 -0.27 -20.72
CA ASP A 16 -10.79 0.17 -19.35
C ASP A 16 -9.58 0.94 -18.79
N GLU A 17 -8.95 0.42 -17.74
CA GLU A 17 -7.76 0.96 -17.09
C GLU A 17 -6.45 0.29 -17.58
N GLN A 18 -6.53 -0.69 -18.48
CA GLN A 18 -5.38 -1.46 -18.94
C GLN A 18 -4.73 -0.82 -20.17
N PRO A 19 -3.44 -0.40 -20.11
CA PRO A 19 -2.75 0.12 -21.27
C PRO A 19 -2.41 -1.02 -22.22
N ILE A 20 -2.83 -0.90 -23.48
CA ILE A 20 -2.60 -1.89 -24.54
C ILE A 20 -1.75 -1.37 -25.69
N GLY A 21 -1.52 -0.06 -25.75
CA GLY A 21 -0.65 0.53 -26.76
C GLY A 21 -0.19 1.93 -26.41
N GLN A 22 0.95 2.30 -26.97
CA GLN A 22 1.55 3.62 -26.85
C GLN A 22 1.99 4.10 -28.23
N GLN A 23 1.78 5.37 -28.54
CA GLN A 23 2.26 5.99 -29.77
C GLN A 23 2.71 7.43 -29.53
N THR A 24 3.91 7.77 -30.03
CA THR A 24 4.35 9.16 -30.14
C THR A 24 3.68 9.83 -31.34
N ILE A 25 3.05 10.99 -31.13
CA ILE A 25 2.40 11.72 -32.22
C ILE A 25 3.43 12.11 -33.28
N GLY A 26 3.11 11.83 -34.55
CA GLY A 26 3.97 12.14 -35.69
C GLY A 26 5.00 11.04 -36.02
N GLU A 27 5.11 10.01 -35.18
CA GLU A 27 6.09 8.93 -35.32
C GLU A 27 5.41 7.55 -35.28
N PRO A 28 4.64 7.17 -36.32
CA PRO A 28 3.89 5.91 -36.31
C PRO A 28 4.78 4.66 -36.24
N ALA A 29 6.03 4.78 -36.66
CA ALA A 29 7.03 3.71 -36.53
C ALA A 29 7.39 3.41 -35.06
N GLU A 30 7.15 4.35 -34.14
CA GLU A 30 7.35 4.18 -32.70
C GLU A 30 6.15 3.58 -31.97
N THR A 31 5.15 3.08 -32.70
CA THR A 31 3.99 2.47 -32.06
C THR A 31 4.40 1.20 -31.30
N LEU A 32 4.11 1.17 -30.00
CA LEU A 32 4.32 0.02 -29.13
C LEU A 32 2.97 -0.65 -28.85
N LEU A 33 2.91 -1.96 -29.01
CA LEU A 33 1.83 -2.78 -28.47
C LEU A 33 2.26 -3.31 -27.12
N LEU A 34 1.43 -3.14 -26.09
CA LEU A 34 1.78 -3.46 -24.72
C LEU A 34 1.13 -4.78 -24.29
N LEU A 35 1.93 -5.65 -23.68
CA LEU A 35 1.48 -6.84 -22.99
C LEU A 35 1.41 -6.50 -21.50
N THR A 36 0.22 -6.59 -20.93
CA THR A 36 -0.05 -6.21 -19.55
C THR A 36 -0.64 -7.35 -18.75
N ASP A 37 -0.28 -7.42 -17.47
CA ASP A 37 -0.84 -8.40 -16.54
C ASP A 37 -2.20 -7.95 -15.98
N ALA A 38 -2.80 -8.77 -15.11
CA ALA A 38 -4.09 -8.48 -14.48
C ALA A 38 -4.06 -7.26 -13.54
N ASN A 39 -2.87 -6.86 -13.09
CA ASN A 39 -2.67 -5.65 -12.30
C ASN A 39 -2.24 -4.46 -13.19
N GLN A 40 -2.36 -4.58 -14.51
CA GLN A 40 -2.02 -3.57 -15.52
C GLN A 40 -0.52 -3.28 -15.64
N SER A 41 0.34 -4.10 -15.03
CA SER A 41 1.79 -3.98 -15.17
C SER A 41 2.22 -4.36 -16.58
N VAL A 42 3.04 -3.53 -17.22
CA VAL A 42 3.58 -3.80 -18.57
C VAL A 42 4.68 -4.84 -18.49
N ILE A 43 4.35 -6.09 -18.77
CA ILE A 43 5.27 -7.25 -18.74
C ILE A 43 5.97 -7.48 -20.09
N GLY A 44 5.55 -6.77 -21.13
CA GLY A 44 6.27 -6.73 -22.39
C GLY A 44 5.74 -5.68 -23.35
N GLU A 45 6.52 -5.40 -24.38
CA GLU A 45 6.16 -4.52 -25.47
C GLU A 45 6.63 -5.10 -26.81
N PHE A 46 5.84 -4.89 -27.85
CA PHE A 46 6.14 -5.31 -29.20
C PHE A 46 6.20 -4.12 -30.15
N GLN A 47 7.28 -4.04 -30.92
CA GLN A 47 7.53 -2.97 -31.89
C GLN A 47 8.25 -3.53 -33.12
N GLN A 48 7.65 -3.37 -34.31
CA GLN A 48 8.30 -3.63 -35.61
C GLN A 48 9.05 -4.98 -35.74
N ASP A 49 8.63 -6.04 -35.03
CA ASP A 49 9.24 -7.39 -34.95
C ASP A 49 10.22 -7.63 -33.77
N THR A 50 10.36 -6.66 -32.86
CA THR A 50 11.08 -6.84 -31.59
C THR A 50 10.12 -6.95 -30.43
N LEU A 51 10.23 -8.04 -29.66
CA LEU A 51 9.56 -8.22 -28.37
C LEU A 51 10.55 -7.96 -27.24
N ARG A 52 10.25 -6.99 -26.37
CA ARG A 52 10.98 -6.78 -25.11
C ARG A 52 10.08 -7.20 -23.96
N THR A 53 10.65 -7.84 -22.94
CA THR A 53 9.89 -8.34 -21.79
C THR A 53 10.49 -7.81 -20.50
N ALA A 54 9.65 -7.74 -19.46
CA ALA A 54 10.07 -7.35 -18.13
C ALA A 54 9.34 -8.20 -17.08
N VAL A 55 10.00 -8.42 -15.96
CA VAL A 55 9.42 -9.00 -14.75
C VAL A 55 9.52 -7.98 -13.61
N TYR A 56 8.59 -8.07 -12.67
CA TYR A 56 8.51 -7.16 -11.53
C TYR A 56 8.61 -7.92 -10.21
N SER A 57 9.30 -7.33 -9.24
CA SER A 57 9.19 -7.76 -7.85
C SER A 57 7.79 -7.44 -7.29
N ALA A 58 7.47 -7.97 -6.11
CA ALA A 58 6.21 -7.66 -5.43
C ALA A 58 6.00 -6.15 -5.21
N TYR A 59 7.09 -5.40 -5.05
CA TYR A 59 7.08 -3.94 -4.86
C TYR A 59 7.29 -3.16 -6.17
N GLY A 60 7.31 -3.82 -7.32
CA GLY A 60 7.39 -3.18 -8.62
C GLY A 60 8.80 -2.88 -9.11
N GLU A 61 9.85 -3.44 -8.48
CA GLU A 61 11.21 -3.31 -9.01
C GLU A 61 11.31 -4.09 -10.32
N ARG A 62 11.70 -3.41 -11.39
CA ARG A 62 11.70 -3.95 -12.75
C ARG A 62 13.03 -4.63 -13.04
N HIS A 63 12.96 -5.85 -13.58
CA HIS A 63 14.10 -6.53 -14.18
C HIS A 63 13.77 -6.91 -15.62
N SER A 64 14.65 -6.56 -16.54
CA SER A 64 14.50 -6.83 -17.97
C SER A 64 15.88 -6.95 -18.62
N ASP A 65 16.03 -7.85 -19.59
CA ASP A 65 17.26 -7.98 -20.36
C ASP A 65 17.47 -6.76 -21.27
N ASP A 66 16.38 -6.30 -21.89
CA ASP A 66 16.32 -5.06 -22.66
C ASP A 66 15.43 -4.03 -21.96
N ALA A 67 15.89 -2.79 -21.85
CA ALA A 67 15.09 -1.71 -21.29
C ALA A 67 13.80 -1.50 -22.12
N LEU A 68 12.64 -1.52 -21.45
CA LEU A 68 11.37 -1.19 -22.08
C LEU A 68 11.34 0.28 -22.49
N LEU A 69 10.81 0.57 -23.68
CA LEU A 69 10.60 1.91 -24.20
C LEU A 69 9.29 2.54 -23.68
N SER A 70 8.34 1.71 -23.25
CA SER A 70 7.08 2.12 -22.66
C SER A 70 7.29 3.06 -21.47
N VAL A 71 6.51 4.13 -21.44
CA VAL A 71 6.43 5.06 -20.31
C VAL A 71 5.63 4.43 -19.16
N ALA A 72 4.62 3.62 -19.48
CA ALA A 72 3.87 2.86 -18.48
C ALA A 72 4.67 1.62 -18.03
N GLY A 73 4.59 1.28 -16.75
CA GLY A 73 5.31 0.16 -16.15
C GLY A 73 4.47 -0.61 -15.14
N PHE A 74 4.95 -0.70 -13.90
CA PHE A 74 4.27 -1.40 -12.81
C PHE A 74 2.91 -0.78 -12.54
N ASN A 75 1.89 -1.60 -12.40
CA ASN A 75 0.49 -1.20 -12.21
C ASN A 75 -0.07 -0.21 -13.25
N GLY A 76 0.55 -0.11 -14.42
CA GLY A 76 0.18 0.88 -15.45
C GLY A 76 0.66 2.31 -15.14
N GLU A 77 1.41 2.49 -14.04
CA GLU A 77 1.91 3.79 -13.61
C GLU A 77 3.07 4.27 -14.48
N VAL A 78 3.22 5.60 -14.57
CA VAL A 78 4.30 6.25 -15.31
C VAL A 78 5.62 5.98 -14.60
N CYS A 79 6.56 5.36 -15.33
CA CYS A 79 7.91 5.09 -14.87
C CYS A 79 8.85 6.19 -15.36
N GLU A 80 9.56 6.83 -14.44
CA GLU A 80 10.69 7.68 -14.80
C GLU A 80 11.85 6.82 -15.30
N LYS A 81 12.42 7.19 -16.46
CA LYS A 81 13.46 6.39 -17.13
C LYS A 81 14.80 6.38 -16.40
N ASP A 82 15.18 7.49 -15.77
CA ASP A 82 16.51 7.65 -15.19
C ASP A 82 16.63 7.03 -13.80
N THR A 83 15.54 7.08 -13.01
CA THR A 83 15.54 6.59 -11.61
C THR A 83 14.84 5.24 -11.46
N GLY A 84 13.98 4.84 -12.40
CA GLY A 84 13.08 3.70 -12.26
C GLY A 84 11.96 3.92 -11.24
N TRP A 85 11.70 5.16 -10.84
CA TRP A 85 10.61 5.49 -9.91
C TRP A 85 9.27 5.57 -10.63
N TYR A 86 8.19 5.35 -9.88
CA TYR A 86 6.83 5.46 -10.39
C TYR A 86 6.16 6.74 -9.89
N LEU A 87 5.51 7.45 -10.80
CA LEU A 87 4.85 8.74 -10.55
C LEU A 87 3.35 8.54 -10.31
N LEU A 88 3.01 8.04 -9.12
CA LEU A 88 1.64 7.67 -8.72
C LEU A 88 0.76 8.90 -8.51
N GLY A 89 -0.56 8.71 -8.62
CA GLY A 89 -1.52 9.79 -8.44
C GLY A 89 -1.41 10.86 -9.52
N ASN A 90 -1.12 10.44 -10.76
CA ASN A 90 -0.84 11.34 -11.87
C ASN A 90 0.33 12.30 -11.57
N GLY A 91 1.43 11.77 -11.02
CA GLY A 91 2.61 12.54 -10.64
C GLY A 91 2.52 13.26 -9.29
N TYR A 92 1.53 12.93 -8.46
CA TYR A 92 1.41 13.49 -7.12
C TYR A 92 2.54 13.03 -6.18
N ARG A 93 2.92 11.74 -6.20
CA ARG A 93 4.06 11.22 -5.41
C ARG A 93 4.98 10.35 -6.25
N ALA A 94 6.28 10.52 -6.02
CA ALA A 94 7.29 9.59 -6.50
C ALA A 94 7.40 8.39 -5.55
N TYR A 95 7.11 7.21 -6.07
CA TYR A 95 7.28 5.92 -5.41
C TYR A 95 8.57 5.26 -5.86
N ASN A 96 9.38 4.83 -4.90
CA ASN A 96 10.63 4.13 -5.16
C ASN A 96 10.46 2.63 -4.88
N PRO A 97 10.45 1.77 -5.91
CA PRO A 97 10.26 0.34 -5.75
C PRO A 97 11.43 -0.33 -5.00
N GLY A 98 12.66 0.15 -5.16
CA GLY A 98 13.83 -0.40 -4.46
C GLY A 98 13.86 -0.06 -2.97
N MET A 99 13.31 1.10 -2.58
CA MET A 99 13.10 1.47 -1.17
C MET A 99 11.73 1.04 -0.62
N MET A 100 10.85 0.53 -1.47
CA MET A 100 9.50 0.07 -1.12
C MET A 100 8.62 1.17 -0.48
N ARG A 101 8.86 2.45 -0.82
CA ARG A 101 8.20 3.60 -0.16
C ARG A 101 8.13 4.85 -1.05
N PHE A 102 7.31 5.81 -0.63
CA PHE A 102 7.24 7.14 -1.24
C PHE A 102 8.39 8.04 -0.81
N HIS A 103 8.75 9.02 -1.65
CA HIS A 103 9.74 10.06 -1.34
C HIS A 103 9.14 11.29 -0.63
N SER A 104 7.83 11.46 -0.68
CA SER A 104 7.09 12.52 0.02
C SER A 104 6.11 11.91 1.04
N PRO A 105 5.86 12.59 2.18
CA PRO A 105 4.87 12.15 3.15
C PRO A 105 3.44 12.33 2.59
N ASP A 106 2.55 11.44 2.98
CA ASP A 106 1.11 11.56 2.76
C ASP A 106 0.48 12.71 3.55
N SER A 107 -0.27 13.59 2.88
CA SER A 107 -1.04 14.63 3.56
C SER A 107 -2.26 14.11 4.33
N LEU A 108 -2.70 12.88 4.06
CA LEU A 108 -3.79 12.21 4.76
C LEU A 108 -3.31 11.39 5.96
N SER A 109 -2.01 11.21 6.15
CA SER A 109 -1.47 10.58 7.36
C SER A 109 -1.37 11.58 8.53
N PRO A 110 -1.42 11.11 9.80
CA PRO A 110 -1.57 9.72 10.23
C PRO A 110 -3.03 9.27 10.46
N PHE A 111 -4.01 10.18 10.40
CA PHE A 111 -5.38 9.93 10.85
C PHE A 111 -6.43 9.83 9.74
N GLY A 112 -6.03 9.99 8.49
CA GLY A 112 -6.85 9.77 7.30
C GLY A 112 -6.48 8.47 6.57
N ALA A 113 -6.76 8.42 5.27
CA ALA A 113 -6.63 7.21 4.46
C ALA A 113 -5.19 6.69 4.32
N GLY A 114 -4.18 7.57 4.35
CA GLY A 114 -2.76 7.18 4.26
C GLY A 114 -2.23 6.38 5.45
N GLY A 115 -3.01 6.22 6.52
CA GLY A 115 -2.62 5.47 7.71
C GLY A 115 -1.46 6.10 8.49
N VAL A 116 -0.96 5.40 9.50
CA VAL A 116 0.00 5.97 10.47
C VAL A 116 1.36 6.30 9.85
N ASN A 117 1.83 5.50 8.89
CA ASN A 117 3.11 5.73 8.23
C ASN A 117 2.93 6.50 6.92
N PRO A 118 3.34 7.79 6.84
CA PRO A 118 3.11 8.63 5.67
C PRO A 118 3.92 8.24 4.42
N TYR A 119 4.83 7.28 4.53
CA TYR A 119 5.68 6.85 3.41
C TYR A 119 5.33 5.46 2.87
N THR A 120 4.44 4.71 3.54
CA THR A 120 4.17 3.31 3.19
C THR A 120 3.40 3.21 1.87
N TYR A 121 3.85 2.31 1.00
CA TYR A 121 3.12 1.90 -0.18
C TYR A 121 2.19 0.71 0.13
N CYS A 122 0.94 0.75 -0.35
CA CYS A 122 -0.04 -0.33 -0.23
C CYS A 122 -0.22 -0.93 1.18
N LEU A 123 -0.05 -0.13 2.24
CA LEU A 123 -0.05 -0.60 3.64
C LEU A 123 0.93 -1.77 3.90
N GLY A 124 1.97 -1.92 3.08
CA GLY A 124 2.95 -3.00 3.14
C GLY A 124 2.52 -4.31 2.44
N ASN A 125 1.42 -4.31 1.69
CA ASN A 125 0.94 -5.47 0.94
C ASN A 125 0.65 -5.15 -0.55
N PRO A 126 1.70 -4.90 -1.35
CA PRO A 126 1.55 -4.54 -2.77
C PRO A 126 1.10 -5.70 -3.67
N ILE A 127 1.05 -6.93 -3.15
CA ILE A 127 0.52 -8.10 -3.88
C ILE A 127 -1.01 -8.08 -3.89
N ALA A 128 -1.62 -7.67 -2.79
CA ALA A 128 -3.06 -7.67 -2.62
C ALA A 128 -3.72 -6.30 -2.92
N TRP A 129 -2.94 -5.23 -2.95
CA TRP A 129 -3.42 -3.85 -3.05
C TRP A 129 -2.58 -3.02 -4.03
N ARG A 130 -3.17 -1.96 -4.57
CA ARG A 130 -2.54 -0.94 -5.43
C ARG A 130 -2.84 0.45 -4.86
N ASP A 131 -2.07 1.47 -5.20
CA ASP A 131 -2.36 2.87 -4.80
C ASP A 131 -2.40 3.79 -6.03
N PRO A 132 -3.52 3.83 -6.77
CA PRO A 132 -3.64 4.65 -7.99
C PRO A 132 -3.57 6.16 -7.73
N THR A 133 -3.98 6.60 -6.53
CA THR A 133 -4.03 8.03 -6.17
C THR A 133 -2.74 8.53 -5.55
N GLY A 134 -1.86 7.62 -5.13
CA GLY A 134 -0.75 7.99 -4.26
C GLY A 134 -1.28 8.52 -2.92
N HIS A 135 -2.29 7.90 -2.33
CA HIS A 135 -2.83 8.24 -1.00
C HIS A 135 -3.42 7.06 -0.24
N ASP A 136 -3.92 6.04 -0.94
CA ASP A 136 -4.68 4.97 -0.29
C ASP A 136 -4.53 3.64 -1.03
N ALA A 137 -4.45 2.57 -0.25
CA ALA A 137 -4.39 1.22 -0.76
C ALA A 137 -5.79 0.77 -1.20
N SER A 138 -6.00 0.61 -2.51
CA SER A 138 -7.21 0.04 -3.11
C SER A 138 -7.03 -1.46 -3.38
N SER A 139 -8.07 -2.25 -3.13
CA SER A 139 -8.07 -3.69 -3.43
C SER A 139 -8.26 -3.98 -4.92
N GLN A 140 -8.01 -3.00 -5.78
CA GLN A 140 -8.39 -2.99 -7.19
C GLN A 140 -7.43 -3.81 -8.05
N SER A 141 -6.97 -4.95 -7.56
CA SER A 141 -6.16 -5.90 -8.35
C SER A 141 -7.10 -6.63 -9.31
N GLY A 142 -6.85 -6.59 -10.62
CA GLY A 142 -7.60 -7.39 -11.60
C GLY A 142 -7.29 -8.89 -11.49
N ARG A 143 -6.40 -9.29 -10.56
CA ARG A 143 -6.18 -10.69 -10.19
C ARG A 143 -7.45 -11.30 -9.59
N LEU A 144 -7.76 -12.53 -9.99
CA LEU A 144 -8.74 -13.37 -9.29
C LEU A 144 -8.26 -13.59 -7.85
N ARG A 145 -8.85 -12.83 -6.93
CA ARG A 145 -8.59 -12.94 -5.50
C ARG A 145 -9.09 -14.30 -5.02
N ARG A 146 -8.29 -15.02 -4.23
CA ARG A 146 -8.79 -16.28 -3.68
C ARG A 146 -9.89 -15.99 -2.66
N PRO A 147 -10.98 -16.79 -2.59
CA PRO A 147 -12.06 -16.55 -1.64
C PRO A 147 -11.63 -16.46 -0.16
N ASP A 148 -10.52 -17.10 0.19
CA ASP A 148 -9.94 -17.15 1.54
C ASP A 148 -8.89 -16.06 1.81
N GLU A 149 -8.50 -15.24 0.83
CA GLU A 149 -7.47 -14.21 0.98
C GLU A 149 -7.84 -13.10 1.98
N ASN A 150 -9.14 -12.90 2.22
CA ASN A 150 -9.69 -11.98 3.24
C ASN A 150 -10.26 -12.71 4.45
N ALA A 151 -10.18 -14.04 4.49
CA ALA A 151 -10.61 -14.79 5.65
C ALA A 151 -9.63 -14.46 6.78
N ILE A 152 -10.10 -13.65 7.73
CA ILE A 152 -9.41 -13.50 9.00
C ILE A 152 -9.31 -14.92 9.56
N PRO A 153 -8.10 -15.48 9.77
CA PRO A 153 -7.98 -16.79 10.40
C PRO A 153 -8.78 -16.74 11.70
N ALA A 154 -9.60 -17.76 11.95
CA ALA A 154 -10.53 -17.78 13.07
C ALA A 154 -9.84 -17.80 14.46
N GLU A 155 -8.52 -17.68 14.53
CA GLU A 155 -7.73 -17.42 15.74
C GLU A 155 -7.20 -15.99 15.67
N MET A 156 -7.54 -15.04 16.54
CA MET A 156 -7.95 -15.13 17.94
C MET A 156 -9.23 -14.31 18.15
N ARG A 157 -10.39 -14.95 18.18
CA ARG A 157 -11.43 -14.46 19.11
C ARG A 157 -10.91 -14.82 20.50
N GLY A 158 -10.14 -13.90 21.09
CA GLY A 158 -9.89 -13.94 22.52
C GLY A 158 -11.25 -13.84 23.19
N ASP A 159 -11.87 -14.99 23.44
CA ASP A 159 -13.01 -15.09 24.32
C ASP A 159 -12.47 -14.72 25.69
N LEU A 160 -12.55 -13.42 26.01
CA LEU A 160 -12.14 -12.90 27.29
C LEU A 160 -13.14 -13.45 28.30
N GLY A 161 -12.82 -14.63 28.82
CA GLY A 161 -13.68 -15.36 29.74
C GLY A 161 -14.10 -14.49 30.91
N LEU A 162 -15.23 -14.83 31.53
CA LEU A 162 -15.87 -14.12 32.64
C LEU A 162 -14.87 -13.55 33.67
N TRP A 163 -13.81 -14.29 33.97
CA TRP A 163 -12.73 -13.89 34.88
C TRP A 163 -12.03 -12.58 34.51
N THR A 164 -11.91 -12.25 33.22
CA THR A 164 -11.34 -10.98 32.73
C THR A 164 -12.26 -9.81 33.07
N TRP A 165 -13.57 -10.00 32.93
CA TRP A 165 -14.55 -8.98 33.30
C TRP A 165 -14.64 -8.80 34.81
N VAL A 166 -14.54 -9.90 35.57
CA VAL A 166 -14.47 -9.86 37.04
C VAL A 166 -13.22 -9.13 37.51
N SER A 167 -12.05 -9.38 36.92
CA SER A 167 -10.81 -8.71 37.30
C SER A 167 -10.81 -7.22 36.93
N LEU A 168 -11.38 -6.85 35.78
CA LEU A 168 -11.60 -5.45 35.41
C LEU A 168 -12.53 -4.74 36.40
N ALA A 169 -13.67 -5.35 36.74
CA ALA A 169 -14.62 -4.79 37.69
C ALA A 169 -14.01 -4.63 39.09
N ALA A 170 -13.28 -5.65 39.56
CA ALA A 170 -12.57 -5.60 40.84
C ALA A 170 -11.50 -4.49 40.85
N GLY A 171 -10.76 -4.34 39.74
CA GLY A 171 -9.80 -3.26 39.54
C GLY A 171 -10.47 -1.89 39.70
N VAL A 172 -11.55 -1.61 38.96
CA VAL A 172 -12.30 -0.34 39.04
C VAL A 172 -12.80 -0.05 40.46
N VAL A 173 -13.36 -1.06 41.15
CA VAL A 173 -13.84 -0.91 42.54
C VAL A 173 -12.68 -0.57 43.47
N PHE A 174 -11.53 -1.21 43.33
CA PHE A 174 -10.35 -0.94 44.14
C PHE A 174 -9.80 0.48 43.92
N THR A 175 -9.82 0.96 42.67
CA THR A 175 -9.43 2.35 42.34
C THR A 175 -10.38 3.37 42.98
N LEU A 176 -11.69 3.13 42.92
CA LEU A 176 -12.70 4.02 43.52
C LEU A 176 -12.62 4.03 45.05
N LEU A 177 -12.44 2.86 45.68
CA LEU A 177 -12.21 2.75 47.13
C LEU A 177 -10.94 3.48 47.56
N SER A 178 -9.85 3.30 46.81
CA SER A 178 -8.58 3.99 47.08
C SER A 178 -8.71 5.51 46.95
N TYR A 179 -9.41 5.99 45.92
CA TYR A 179 -9.71 7.41 45.74
C TYR A 179 -10.55 7.95 46.92
N TYR A 180 -11.61 7.26 47.31
CA TYR A 180 -12.46 7.67 48.43
C TYR A 180 -11.70 7.70 49.77
N ALA A 181 -10.86 6.70 50.03
CA ALA A 181 -10.00 6.68 51.22
C ALA A 181 -8.99 7.84 51.22
N THR A 182 -8.43 8.17 50.05
CA THR A 182 -7.49 9.30 49.90
C THR A 182 -8.16 10.63 50.19
N VAL A 183 -9.39 10.84 49.68
CA VAL A 183 -10.18 12.06 49.91
C VAL A 183 -10.59 12.20 51.37
N THR A 184 -11.07 11.13 51.99
CA THR A 184 -11.55 11.18 53.39
C THR A 184 -10.42 11.30 54.42
N THR A 185 -9.21 10.84 54.09
CA THR A 185 -8.04 10.88 55.01
C THR A 185 -7.12 12.08 54.74
N PHE A 186 -7.55 13.09 53.97
CA PHE A 186 -6.73 14.25 53.59
C PHE A 186 -5.33 13.85 53.06
N GLY A 187 -5.25 12.76 52.28
CA GLY A 187 -4.00 12.33 51.64
C GLY A 187 -3.00 11.53 52.51
N ILE A 188 -3.36 11.11 53.73
CA ILE A 188 -2.45 10.30 54.58
C ILE A 188 -2.43 8.81 54.15
N ALA A 189 -3.47 8.31 53.47
CA ALA A 189 -3.50 6.95 52.93
C ALA A 189 -2.95 6.93 51.49
N THR A 190 -1.75 6.40 51.28
CA THR A 190 -1.19 6.20 49.94
C THR A 190 -1.75 4.92 49.30
N PRO A 191 -2.27 4.95 48.06
CA PRO A 191 -2.69 3.74 47.37
C PRO A 191 -1.49 2.86 47.06
N VAL A 192 -1.47 1.63 47.59
CA VAL A 192 -0.49 0.61 47.20
C VAL A 192 -0.89 0.11 45.81
N THR A 193 -0.19 0.61 44.78
CA THR A 193 -0.33 0.14 43.41
C THR A 193 0.59 -1.07 43.23
N GLY A 194 0.03 -2.28 43.21
CA GLY A 194 0.77 -3.50 42.84
C GLY A 194 0.54 -3.82 41.36
N PRO A 195 1.58 -4.08 40.55
CA PRO A 195 1.38 -4.49 39.16
C PRO A 195 0.73 -5.88 39.11
N ILE A 196 -0.40 -6.00 38.40
CA ILE A 196 -0.96 -7.31 38.04
C ILE A 196 -0.21 -7.79 36.81
N ALA A 197 0.82 -8.62 37.02
CA ALA A 197 1.50 -9.30 35.93
C ALA A 197 0.67 -10.51 35.46
N PHE A 198 0.15 -10.46 34.24
CA PHE A 198 -0.43 -11.62 33.56
C PHE A 198 0.71 -12.50 33.04
N LEU A 199 0.94 -13.65 33.67
CA LEU A 199 1.79 -14.70 33.13
C LEU A 199 0.95 -15.57 32.18
N GLY A 200 0.97 -15.24 30.90
CA GLY A 200 0.41 -16.10 29.85
C GLY A 200 1.23 -17.40 29.75
N LYS A 201 0.57 -18.56 29.84
CA LYS A 201 1.16 -19.83 29.41
C LYS A 201 1.06 -19.93 27.90
N LEU A 202 2.20 -20.19 27.25
CA LEU A 202 2.33 -20.64 25.86
C LEU A 202 1.51 -21.92 25.62
#